data_AF-A0A7S1H535-F1
#
_entry.id   AF-A0A7S1H535-F1
#
_cell.length_a   1.000
_cell.length_b   1.000
_cell.length_c   1.000
_cell.angle_alpha   90.00
_cell.angle_beta   90.00
_cell.angle_gamma   90.00
#
_symmetry.space_group_name_H-M   'P 1'
#
loop_
_entity.id
_entity.type
_entity.pdbx_description
1 polymer ?
#
loop_
_entity_poly.entity_id
_entity_poly.type
_entity_poly.pdbx_seq_one_letter_code
_entity_poly.pdbx_strand_id
1 'polypeptide(L)'
;RSGAHFPLPGGGYPYACAGVNVAFLLTDSLCLQRSSDPPRKVPPPKDSVRGRRKLGRMMAQDPDAIYEVFAIAFATVDKEWSSTGATYMMFTQVVQSVRGRLLSALASSKVQTSRDLASQLGVDLDA
;
A
#
# COMPACT_ATOMS: atom_id res chain seq x y z
N ARG A 1 20.11 19.52 -39.41
CA ARG A 1 19.99 18.45 -38.40
C ARG A 1 19.41 19.07 -37.14
N SER A 2 18.08 19.19 -37.07
CA SER A 2 17.38 19.65 -35.87
C SER A 2 17.07 18.40 -35.06
N GLY A 3 17.72 18.25 -33.90
CA GLY A 3 17.46 17.15 -32.98
C GLY A 3 16.07 17.35 -32.41
N ALA A 4 15.11 16.55 -32.88
CA ALA A 4 13.79 16.48 -32.27
C ALA A 4 13.98 16.05 -30.81
N HIS A 5 13.86 17.01 -29.90
CA HIS A 5 13.65 16.74 -28.48
C HIS A 5 12.26 16.11 -28.38
N PHE A 6 12.20 14.78 -28.48
CA PHE A 6 10.99 14.02 -28.26
C PHE A 6 10.70 14.13 -26.76
N PRO A 7 9.67 14.87 -26.30
CA PRO A 7 9.24 14.71 -24.94
C PRO A 7 8.75 13.26 -24.86
N LEU A 8 9.44 12.41 -24.11
CA LEU A 8 8.88 11.10 -23.78
C LEU A 8 7.54 11.40 -23.10
N PRO A 9 6.38 11.01 -23.69
CA PRO A 9 5.12 11.19 -23.01
C PRO A 9 5.24 10.46 -21.68
N GLY A 10 4.85 11.14 -20.59
CA GLY A 10 5.05 10.70 -19.20
C GLY A 10 4.93 9.18 -19.08
N GLY A 11 6.02 8.54 -18.62
CA GLY A 11 6.11 7.09 -18.56
C GLY A 11 4.86 6.51 -17.90
N GLY A 12 4.19 5.59 -18.59
CA GLY A 12 2.96 4.99 -18.10
C GLY A 12 3.11 4.43 -16.70
N TYR A 13 2.01 4.41 -15.95
CA TYR A 13 1.98 3.87 -14.59
C TYR A 13 2.55 2.43 -14.58
N PRO A 14 3.61 2.14 -13.79
CA PRO A 14 4.26 0.85 -13.82
C PRO A 14 3.45 -0.19 -13.02
N TYR A 15 2.30 -0.61 -13.57
CA TYR A 15 1.27 -1.39 -12.89
C TYR A 15 1.80 -2.67 -12.23
N ALA A 16 2.59 -3.46 -12.96
CA ALA A 16 3.18 -4.68 -12.42
C ALA A 16 4.17 -4.39 -11.27
N CYS A 17 5.00 -3.37 -11.42
CA CYS A 17 5.91 -2.94 -10.35
C CYS A 17 5.13 -2.44 -9.14
N ALA A 18 4.02 -1.74 -9.33
CA ALA A 18 3.11 -1.35 -8.26
C ALA A 18 2.56 -2.54 -7.50
N GLY A 19 2.10 -3.58 -8.19
CA GLY A 19 1.56 -4.77 -7.53
C GLY A 19 2.59 -5.46 -6.64
N VAL A 20 3.79 -5.66 -7.16
CA VAL A 20 4.90 -6.26 -6.41
C VAL A 20 5.30 -5.40 -5.22
N ASN A 21 5.38 -4.07 -5.39
CA ASN A 21 5.76 -3.16 -4.32
C ASN A 21 4.69 -3.08 -3.22
N VAL A 22 3.41 -3.10 -3.57
CA VAL A 22 2.30 -3.12 -2.60
C VAL A 22 2.30 -4.44 -1.81
N ALA A 23 2.52 -5.58 -2.47
CA ALA A 23 2.64 -6.86 -1.79
C ALA A 23 3.80 -6.86 -0.77
N PHE A 24 4.96 -6.33 -1.18
CA PHE A 24 6.11 -6.20 -0.29
C PHE A 24 5.83 -5.22 0.85
N LEU A 25 5.24 -4.06 0.55
CA LEU A 25 4.85 -3.06 1.53
C LEU A 25 3.96 -3.67 2.60
N LEU A 26 2.90 -4.39 2.24
CA LEU A 26 2.01 -5.03 3.21
C LEU A 26 2.73 -6.07 4.07
N THR A 27 3.50 -6.95 3.43
CA THR A 27 4.23 -8.03 4.13
C THR A 27 5.25 -7.48 5.11
N ASP A 28 6.07 -6.51 4.68
CA ASP A 28 7.12 -5.92 5.50
C ASP A 28 6.56 -4.97 6.57
N SER A 29 5.64 -4.07 6.18
CA SER A 29 5.07 -3.06 7.07
C SER A 29 4.25 -3.66 8.20
N LEU A 30 3.54 -4.75 7.95
CA LEU A 30 2.79 -5.47 8.98
C LEU A 30 3.65 -6.53 9.68
N CYS A 31 4.92 -6.67 9.29
CA CYS A 31 5.82 -7.68 9.83
C CYS A 31 5.18 -9.07 9.78
N LEU A 32 4.59 -9.41 8.63
CA LEU A 32 4.09 -10.75 8.35
C LEU A 32 5.31 -11.68 8.21
N GLN A 33 5.25 -12.84 8.85
CA GLN A 33 6.29 -13.86 8.81
C GLN A 33 5.61 -15.22 8.74
N ARG A 34 6.26 -16.17 8.09
CA ARG A 34 5.84 -17.57 8.15
C ARG A 34 6.11 -18.08 9.56
N SER A 35 5.33 -19.07 9.99
CA SER A 35 5.55 -19.74 11.28
C SER A 35 6.93 -20.41 11.36
N SER A 36 7.52 -20.76 10.22
CA SER A 36 8.85 -21.33 10.09
C SER A 36 9.99 -20.30 10.13
N ASP A 37 9.69 -19.00 10.01
CA ASP A 37 10.73 -17.98 9.97
C ASP A 37 11.31 -17.75 11.37
N PRO A 38 12.63 -17.47 11.49
CA PRO A 38 13.21 -17.12 12.77
C PRO A 38 12.57 -15.84 13.33
N PRO A 39 12.44 -15.74 14.67
CA PRO A 39 11.92 -14.54 15.30
C PRO A 39 12.78 -13.32 14.95
N ARG A 40 12.13 -12.17 14.72
CA ARG A 40 12.86 -10.93 14.42
C ARG A 40 13.79 -10.56 15.59
N LYS A 41 15.01 -10.17 15.24
CA LYS A 41 16.02 -9.68 16.19
C LYS A 41 15.66 -8.31 16.79
N VAL A 42 14.86 -7.52 16.07
CA VAL A 42 14.43 -6.18 16.47
C VAL A 42 12.91 -6.18 16.65
N PRO A 43 12.38 -5.64 17.77
CA PRO A 43 10.95 -5.50 17.96
C PRO A 43 10.29 -4.69 16.82
N PRO A 44 9.16 -5.14 16.28
CA PRO A 44 8.45 -4.40 15.24
C PRO A 44 7.90 -3.07 15.76
N PRO A 45 7.74 -2.04 14.91
CA PRO A 45 7.09 -0.80 15.28
C PRO A 45 5.68 -1.02 15.84
N LYS A 46 5.24 -0.17 16.77
CA LYS A 46 3.92 -0.30 17.41
C LYS A 46 2.78 -0.30 16.40
N ASP A 47 2.86 0.55 15.38
CA ASP A 47 1.83 0.67 14.34
C ASP A 47 1.81 -0.56 13.44
N SER A 48 2.96 -1.15 13.13
CA SER A 48 3.07 -2.44 12.43
C SER A 48 2.33 -3.55 13.19
N VAL A 49 2.54 -3.64 14.50
CA VAL A 49 1.86 -4.64 15.34
C VAL A 49 0.36 -4.41 15.41
N ARG A 50 -0.06 -3.14 15.57
CA ARG A 50 -1.48 -2.76 15.62
C ARG A 50 -2.18 -3.05 14.29
N GLY A 51 -1.55 -2.66 13.18
CA GLY A 51 -2.04 -2.92 11.84
C GLY A 51 -2.14 -4.42 11.55
N ARG A 52 -1.12 -5.21 11.90
CA ARG A 52 -1.18 -6.68 11.75
C ARG A 52 -2.32 -7.30 12.54
N ARG A 53 -2.52 -6.88 13.79
CA ARG A 53 -3.64 -7.34 14.62
C ARG A 53 -4.99 -6.90 14.05
N LYS A 54 -5.06 -5.71 13.46
CA LYS A 54 -6.26 -5.21 12.79
C LYS A 54 -6.59 -6.06 11.57
N LEU A 55 -5.64 -6.27 10.68
CA LEU A 55 -5.78 -7.15 9.52
C LEU A 55 -6.24 -8.57 9.94
N GLY A 56 -5.61 -9.15 10.97
CA GLY A 56 -6.03 -10.47 11.48
C GLY A 56 -7.48 -10.50 11.99
N ARG A 57 -7.98 -9.41 12.59
CA ARG A 57 -9.40 -9.30 12.97
C ARG A 57 -10.33 -9.11 11.79
N MET A 58 -9.90 -8.41 10.75
CA MET A 58 -10.67 -8.26 9.51
C MET A 58 -10.78 -9.62 8.82
N MET A 59 -9.66 -10.32 8.67
CA MET A 59 -9.61 -11.68 8.08
C MET A 59 -10.43 -12.72 8.85
N ALA A 60 -10.58 -12.55 10.17
CA ALA A 60 -11.43 -13.43 10.97
C ALA A 60 -12.94 -13.21 10.73
N GLN A 61 -13.33 -12.04 10.23
CA GLN A 61 -14.72 -11.71 9.88
C GLN A 61 -14.99 -11.96 8.39
N ASP A 62 -14.01 -11.66 7.55
CA ASP A 62 -14.08 -11.79 6.10
C ASP A 62 -12.74 -12.35 5.58
N PRO A 63 -12.71 -13.61 5.10
CA PRO A 63 -11.52 -14.24 4.56
C PRO A 63 -10.87 -13.45 3.41
N ASP A 64 -11.65 -12.65 2.67
CA ASP A 64 -11.17 -11.90 1.50
C ASP A 64 -10.58 -10.53 1.88
N ALA A 65 -10.65 -10.14 3.15
CA ALA A 65 -10.15 -8.84 3.63
C ALA A 65 -8.67 -8.58 3.28
N ILE A 66 -7.84 -9.61 3.12
CA ILE A 66 -6.44 -9.43 2.69
C ILE A 66 -6.34 -8.95 1.24
N TYR A 67 -7.20 -9.46 0.35
CA TYR A 67 -7.25 -9.05 -1.04
C TYR A 67 -7.81 -7.65 -1.17
N GLU A 68 -8.82 -7.31 -0.36
CA GLU A 68 -9.38 -5.96 -0.31
C GLU A 68 -8.36 -4.93 0.21
N VAL A 69 -7.65 -5.25 1.29
CA VAL A 69 -6.56 -4.38 1.80
C VAL A 69 -5.46 -4.21 0.76
N PHE A 70 -5.13 -5.26 0.00
CA PHE A 70 -4.21 -5.16 -1.14
C PHE A 70 -4.73 -4.22 -2.23
N ALA A 71 -5.99 -4.39 -2.66
CA ALA A 71 -6.60 -3.55 -3.68
C ALA A 71 -6.66 -2.09 -3.24
N ILE A 72 -7.03 -1.81 -1.98
CA ILE A 72 -7.05 -0.46 -1.40
C ILE A 72 -5.65 0.15 -1.40
N ALA A 73 -4.64 -0.60 -0.94
CA ALA A 73 -3.26 -0.11 -0.94
C ALA A 73 -2.77 0.20 -2.36
N PHE A 74 -3.12 -0.65 -3.32
CA PHE A 74 -2.81 -0.46 -4.74
C PHE A 74 -3.48 0.80 -5.31
N ALA A 75 -4.78 0.95 -5.12
CA ALA A 75 -5.53 2.12 -5.55
C ALA A 75 -5.03 3.41 -4.86
N THR A 76 -4.54 3.32 -3.62
CA THR A 76 -3.90 4.45 -2.93
C THR A 76 -2.58 4.86 -3.61
N VAL A 77 -1.79 3.89 -4.12
CA VAL A 77 -0.59 4.17 -4.92
C VAL A 77 -0.96 4.81 -6.25
N ASP A 78 -1.97 4.28 -6.94
CA ASP A 78 -2.44 4.80 -8.23
C ASP A 78 -2.97 6.25 -8.11
N LYS A 79 -3.77 6.51 -7.08
CA LYS A 79 -4.25 7.86 -6.75
C LYS A 79 -3.10 8.83 -6.47
N GLU A 80 -2.14 8.42 -5.64
CA GLU A 80 -0.98 9.26 -5.32
C GLU A 80 -0.16 9.57 -6.57
N TRP A 81 0.12 8.54 -7.38
CA TRP A 81 0.84 8.67 -8.66
C TRP A 81 0.16 9.68 -9.60
N SER A 82 -1.15 9.52 -9.79
CA SER A 82 -1.94 10.37 -10.68
C SER A 82 -2.04 11.81 -10.19
N SER A 83 -2.15 12.01 -8.87
CA SER A 83 -2.26 13.34 -8.26
C SER A 83 -0.96 14.15 -8.30
N THR A 84 0.19 13.47 -8.36
CA THR A 84 1.51 14.11 -8.27
C THR A 84 2.17 14.36 -9.61
N GLY A 85 1.56 13.91 -10.73
CA GLY A 85 2.21 13.95 -12.04
C GLY A 85 3.54 13.19 -12.04
N ALA A 86 3.62 12.12 -11.24
CA ALA A 86 4.86 11.41 -10.99
C ALA A 86 5.45 10.82 -12.28
N THR A 87 6.78 10.83 -12.34
CA THR A 87 7.53 10.08 -13.34
C THR A 87 7.95 8.74 -12.76
N TYR A 88 8.38 7.80 -13.61
CA TYR A 88 8.93 6.52 -13.17
C TYR A 88 10.03 6.66 -12.10
N MET A 89 10.85 7.70 -12.19
CA MET A 89 11.92 7.97 -11.23
C MET A 89 11.41 8.30 -9.82
N MET A 90 10.16 8.77 -9.71
CA MET A 90 9.50 9.10 -8.44
C MET A 90 8.69 7.94 -7.86
N PHE A 91 8.60 6.80 -8.57
CA PHE A 91 7.74 5.69 -8.18
C PHE A 91 8.01 5.17 -6.76
N THR A 92 9.28 5.03 -6.37
CA THR A 92 9.65 4.60 -5.01
C THR A 92 9.24 5.60 -3.94
N GLN A 93 9.26 6.90 -4.24
CA GLN A 93 8.81 7.95 -3.33
C GLN A 93 7.29 7.89 -3.14
N VAL A 94 6.54 7.67 -4.22
CA VAL A 94 5.08 7.47 -4.18
C VAL A 94 4.72 6.29 -3.29
N VAL A 95 5.37 5.13 -3.48
CA VAL A 95 5.14 3.93 -2.66
C VAL A 95 5.46 4.19 -1.18
N GLN A 96 6.55 4.90 -0.89
CA GLN A 96 6.94 5.20 0.49
C GLN A 96 5.99 6.21 1.18
N SER A 97 5.47 7.20 0.44
CA SER A 97 4.42 8.11 0.93
C SER A 97 3.18 7.31 1.35
N VAL A 98 2.74 6.40 0.47
CA VAL A 98 1.57 5.55 0.69
C VAL A 98 1.76 4.62 1.90
N ARG A 99 2.97 4.07 2.09
CA ARG A 99 3.30 3.20 3.24
C ARG A 99 2.97 3.85 4.57
N GLY A 100 3.37 5.10 4.77
CA GLY A 100 3.12 5.83 6.03
C GLY A 100 1.63 6.01 6.30
N ARG A 101 0.87 6.43 5.29
CA ARG A 101 -0.59 6.62 5.41
C ARG A 101 -1.32 5.31 5.67
N LEU A 102 -0.96 4.24 4.95
CA LEU A 102 -1.57 2.93 5.10
C LEU A 102 -1.37 2.36 6.50
N LEU A 103 -0.13 2.42 7.02
CA LEU A 103 0.18 1.96 8.37
C LEU A 103 -0.57 2.74 9.45
N SER A 104 -0.59 4.07 9.31
CA SER A 104 -1.33 4.93 10.24
C SER A 104 -2.84 4.63 10.22
N ALA A 105 -3.40 4.40 9.03
CA ALA A 105 -4.81 4.04 8.88
C ALA A 105 -5.13 2.67 9.48
N LEU A 106 -4.32 1.64 9.22
CA LEU A 106 -4.52 0.30 9.81
C LEU A 106 -4.32 0.28 11.34
N ALA A 107 -3.48 1.17 11.87
CA ALA A 107 -3.28 1.31 13.32
C ALA A 107 -4.39 2.14 14.00
N SER A 108 -5.22 2.83 13.22
CA SER A 108 -6.34 3.66 13.69
C SER A 108 -7.39 2.83 14.41
N SER A 109 -7.94 3.37 15.50
CA SER A 109 -9.11 2.78 16.17
C SER A 109 -10.39 2.93 15.34
N LYS A 110 -10.42 3.86 14.37
CA LYS A 110 -11.60 4.13 13.53
C LYS A 110 -11.79 3.11 12.41
N VAL A 111 -10.73 2.43 11.96
CA VAL A 111 -10.81 1.40 10.93
C VAL A 111 -11.17 0.07 11.57
N GLN A 112 -12.29 -0.55 11.20
CA GLN A 112 -12.62 -1.92 11.62
C GLN A 112 -12.81 -2.86 10.43
N THR A 113 -13.21 -2.31 9.28
CA THR A 113 -13.47 -3.01 8.02
C THR A 113 -12.61 -2.45 6.88
N SER A 114 -12.52 -3.17 5.78
CA SER A 114 -11.84 -2.73 4.55
C SER A 114 -12.47 -1.46 3.99
N ARG A 115 -13.79 -1.34 4.06
CA ARG A 115 -14.53 -0.12 3.70
C ARG A 115 -14.12 1.09 4.55
N ASP A 116 -13.94 0.92 5.86
CA ASP A 116 -13.43 2.01 6.71
C ASP A 116 -12.01 2.42 6.31
N LEU A 117 -11.17 1.45 5.94
CA LEU A 117 -9.81 1.70 5.48
C LEU A 117 -9.82 2.49 4.16
N ALA A 118 -10.65 2.07 3.20
CA ALA A 118 -10.81 2.76 1.91
C ALA A 118 -11.29 4.20 2.13
N SER A 119 -12.31 4.39 2.97
CA SER A 119 -12.82 5.71 3.35
C SER A 119 -11.73 6.57 3.98
N GLN A 120 -10.94 6.02 4.92
CA GLN A 120 -9.85 6.75 5.57
C GLN A 120 -8.71 7.13 4.61
N LEU A 121 -8.46 6.34 3.56
CA LEU A 121 -7.46 6.64 2.54
C LEU A 121 -8.04 7.44 1.35
N GLY A 122 -9.34 7.71 1.37
CA GLY A 122 -10.07 8.38 0.29
C GLY A 122 -10.01 7.60 -1.03
N VAL A 123 -10.02 6.28 -0.96
CA VAL A 123 -10.14 5.38 -2.11
C VAL A 123 -11.62 5.02 -2.28
N ASP A 124 -12.12 5.15 -3.49
CA ASP A 124 -13.44 4.65 -3.86
C ASP A 124 -13.34 3.17 -4.26
N LEU A 125 -14.19 2.33 -3.69
CA LEU A 125 -14.24 0.89 -3.99
C LEU A 125 -15.29 0.55 -5.06
N ASP A 126 -16.17 1.52 -5.38
CA ASP A 126 -17.29 1.34 -6.31
C ASP A 126 -17.01 1.97 -7.70
N ALA A 127 -15.77 2.42 -7.93
CA ALA A 127 -15.33 3.12 -9.15
C ALA A 127 -14.85 2.17 -10.27
#